data_AF-A0A953H6Y2-F1
#
_entry.id   AF-A0A953H6Y2-F1
#
_cell.length_a   1.000
_cell.length_b   1.000
_cell.length_c   1.000
_cell.angle_alpha   90.00
_cell.angle_beta   90.00
_cell.angle_gamma   90.00
#
_symmetry.space_group_name_H-M   'P 1'
#
loop_
_entity.id
_entity.type
_entity.pdbx_description
1 polymer ?
#
loop_
_entity_poly.entity_id
_entity_poly.type
_entity_poly.pdbx_seq_one_letter_code
_entity_poly.pdbx_strand_id
1 'polypeptide(L)'
;MLIKENIFDSISTYKIFEQDKNIGEDVPVVLGFQFQTTEMVKYLENLCNHYPLKPKIIFYFIPLAEATLKSLIKKSRIALINLSCTTPEIKSIIERLEVENIVLCTKTQHLLLKSITSEDIKEKQDIFTDMEKDILYTAKQGKSIRECAEILQLSHNTIAVYRSKMIKKAGVKNMVQLVNKYGYQRKLKDDFSENCI
;
A
#
# COMPACT_ATOMS: atom_id res chain seq x y z
N MET A 1 -13.46 27.83 7.24
CA MET A 1 -14.81 27.23 7.25
C MET A 1 -15.01 26.33 8.47
N LEU A 2 -14.05 25.48 8.85
CA LEU A 2 -14.14 24.60 10.04
C LEU A 2 -14.19 25.32 11.40
N ILE A 3 -13.58 26.51 11.52
CA ILE A 3 -13.61 27.34 12.74
C ILE A 3 -15.00 27.98 12.96
N LYS A 4 -15.82 28.09 11.92
CA LYS A 4 -17.09 28.84 11.98
C LYS A 4 -18.26 28.05 12.59
N GLU A 5 -18.10 26.75 12.80
CA GLU A 5 -19.19 25.86 13.24
C GLU A 5 -18.97 25.23 14.63
N ASN A 6 -18.00 25.68 15.43
CA ASN A 6 -17.78 25.21 16.81
C ASN A 6 -17.72 23.66 16.98
N ILE A 7 -17.41 22.91 15.92
CA ILE A 7 -17.19 21.45 15.95
C ILE A 7 -16.07 21.09 16.95
N PHE A 8 -15.21 22.07 17.17
CA PHE A 8 -14.06 22.04 18.04
C PHE A 8 -14.38 22.44 19.49
N ASP A 9 -15.59 22.87 19.79
CA ASP A 9 -16.01 23.16 21.17
C ASP A 9 -16.55 21.90 21.87
N SER A 10 -17.05 20.92 21.12
CA SER A 10 -17.50 19.62 21.64
C SER A 10 -16.37 18.61 21.87
N ILE A 11 -15.16 18.91 21.38
CA ILE A 11 -13.96 18.14 21.69
C ILE A 11 -13.15 19.00 22.64
N SER A 12 -13.09 18.59 23.90
CA SER A 12 -12.31 19.29 24.92
C SER A 12 -10.87 19.48 24.44
N THR A 13 -10.46 20.75 24.35
CA THR A 13 -9.08 21.25 24.14
C THR A 13 -8.41 21.04 22.77
N TYR A 14 -8.47 22.10 21.95
CA TYR A 14 -7.65 22.29 20.75
C TYR A 14 -6.35 23.00 21.12
N LYS A 15 -5.23 22.33 20.93
CA LYS A 15 -3.93 22.98 20.75
C LYS A 15 -3.50 22.75 19.30
N ILE A 16 -3.67 23.77 18.46
CA ILE A 16 -2.95 23.85 17.19
C ILE A 16 -1.46 23.87 17.58
N PHE A 17 -0.72 22.83 17.20
CA PHE A 17 0.69 22.70 17.56
C PHE A 17 1.55 23.69 16.76
N GLU A 18 1.57 24.95 17.21
CA GLU A 18 2.82 25.68 17.34
C GLU A 18 3.30 25.45 18.77
N GLN A 19 4.23 24.49 18.94
CA GLN A 19 5.05 24.31 20.14
C GLN A 19 4.33 24.44 21.50
N ASP A 20 3.78 23.36 22.06
CA ASP A 20 3.57 23.39 23.51
C ASP A 20 3.69 22.02 24.20
N LYS A 21 4.44 22.00 25.31
CA LYS A 21 4.99 20.83 26.02
C LYS A 21 4.02 20.18 27.02
N ASN A 22 2.76 20.59 27.06
CA ASN A 22 1.77 20.06 28.00
C ASN A 22 0.52 19.58 27.26
N ILE A 23 0.55 18.31 26.86
CA ILE A 23 -0.63 17.57 26.39
C ILE A 23 -1.21 16.86 27.62
N GLY A 24 -2.31 17.35 28.17
CA GLY A 24 -3.03 16.66 29.27
C GLY A 24 -3.41 15.23 28.87
N GLU A 25 -3.39 14.29 29.80
CA GLU A 25 -3.38 12.84 29.51
C GLU A 25 -4.59 12.36 28.69
N ASP A 26 -5.78 12.95 28.89
CA ASP A 26 -7.05 12.48 28.31
C ASP A 26 -7.50 13.15 27.00
N VAL A 27 -6.72 14.07 26.44
CA VAL A 27 -7.15 14.89 25.29
C VAL A 27 -6.64 14.34 23.96
N PRO A 28 -7.49 14.13 22.92
CA PRO A 28 -7.01 13.70 21.61
C PRO A 28 -6.02 14.68 21.00
N VAL A 29 -4.94 14.18 20.39
CA VAL A 29 -3.94 15.03 19.73
C VAL A 29 -4.44 15.36 18.33
N VAL A 30 -4.72 16.64 18.06
CA VAL A 30 -5.19 17.11 16.76
C VAL A 30 -4.04 17.77 15.99
N LEU A 31 -3.83 17.34 14.75
CA LEU A 31 -2.77 17.85 13.88
C LEU A 31 -3.32 18.20 12.51
N GLY A 32 -2.87 19.34 11.95
CA GLY A 32 -3.22 19.77 10.61
C GLY A 32 -1.98 19.96 9.75
N PHE A 33 -1.96 19.34 8.56
CA PHE A 33 -0.85 19.47 7.61
C PHE A 33 -1.34 19.98 6.26
N GLN A 34 -0.72 21.06 5.78
CA GLN A 34 -0.95 21.58 4.43
C GLN A 34 -0.14 20.84 3.37
N PHE A 35 1.07 20.39 3.72
CA PHE A 35 1.98 19.72 2.81
C PHE A 35 2.53 18.43 3.42
N GLN A 36 3.00 17.52 2.55
CA GLN A 36 3.69 16.32 2.98
C GLN A 36 5.20 16.52 2.89
N THR A 37 5.86 16.39 4.03
CA THR A 37 7.32 16.39 4.13
C THR A 37 7.77 15.12 4.84
N THR A 38 9.00 14.68 4.58
CA THR A 38 9.61 13.56 5.30
C THR A 38 9.67 13.82 6.81
N GLU A 39 9.83 15.09 7.21
CA GLU A 39 9.83 15.52 8.60
C GLU A 39 8.47 15.32 9.26
N MET A 40 7.37 15.66 8.56
CA MET A 40 6.02 15.41 9.05
C MET A 40 5.78 13.91 9.28
N VAL A 41 6.21 13.06 8.35
CA VAL A 41 6.07 11.60 8.49
C VAL A 41 6.83 11.10 9.73
N LYS A 42 8.09 11.50 9.89
CA LYS A 42 8.91 11.15 11.05
C LYS A 42 8.29 11.65 12.37
N TYR A 43 7.75 12.86 12.37
CA TYR A 43 7.07 13.43 13.52
C TYR A 43 5.85 12.60 13.92
N LEU A 44 5.00 12.24 12.95
CA LEU A 44 3.84 11.41 13.20
C LEU A 44 4.21 10.03 13.71
N GLU A 45 5.23 9.39 13.14
CA GLU A 45 5.71 8.11 13.62
C GLU A 45 6.23 8.20 15.06
N ASN A 46 7.02 9.23 15.39
CA ASN A 46 7.51 9.46 16.74
C ASN A 46 6.37 9.69 17.74
N LEU A 47 5.34 10.44 17.34
CA LEU A 47 4.16 10.70 18.16
C LEU A 47 3.35 9.43 18.40
N CYS A 48 3.16 8.60 17.37
CA CYS A 48 2.49 7.30 17.50
C CYS A 48 3.27 6.36 18.42
N ASN A 49 4.60 6.37 18.36
CA ASN A 49 5.45 5.56 19.22
C ASN A 49 5.43 6.03 20.68
N HIS A 50 5.44 7.35 20.92
CA HIS A 50 5.43 7.91 22.28
C HIS A 50 4.06 7.81 22.96
N TYR A 51 2.96 7.88 22.19
CA TYR A 51 1.61 7.88 22.74
C TYR A 51 0.71 6.85 22.03
N PRO A 52 0.97 5.53 22.11
CA PRO A 52 0.30 4.53 21.27
C PRO A 52 -1.22 4.44 21.50
N LEU A 53 -1.66 4.58 22.76
CA LEU A 53 -3.08 4.46 23.15
C LEU A 53 -3.87 5.77 22.98
N LYS A 54 -3.17 6.89 22.84
CA LYS A 54 -3.80 8.21 22.79
C LYS A 54 -4.46 8.46 21.43
N PRO A 55 -5.74 8.83 21.35
CA PRO A 55 -6.40 9.13 20.08
C PRO A 55 -5.71 10.30 19.38
N LYS A 56 -5.50 10.18 18.07
CA LYS A 56 -4.91 11.22 17.22
C LYS A 56 -5.86 11.55 16.09
N ILE A 57 -6.10 12.83 15.84
CA ILE A 57 -6.93 13.30 14.73
C ILE A 57 -6.01 14.08 13.78
N ILE A 58 -5.83 13.56 12.57
CA ILE A 58 -4.92 14.14 11.59
C ILE A 58 -5.73 14.67 10.42
N PHE A 59 -5.70 15.99 10.27
CA PHE A 59 -6.19 16.70 9.12
C PHE A 59 -5.09 16.85 8.08
N TYR A 60 -5.40 16.54 6.83
CA TYR A 60 -4.46 16.69 5.72
C TYR A 60 -5.14 17.24 4.47
N PHE A 61 -4.41 18.06 3.71
CA PHE A 61 -4.90 18.57 2.43
C PHE A 61 -4.60 17.58 1.29
N ILE A 62 -3.33 17.21 1.14
CA ILE A 62 -2.82 16.34 0.07
C ILE A 62 -2.90 14.86 0.51
N PRO A 63 -3.39 13.94 -0.34
CA PRO A 63 -3.49 12.50 -0.03
C PRO A 63 -2.18 11.87 0.44
N LEU A 64 -2.17 11.29 1.65
CA LEU A 64 -1.00 10.61 2.23
C LEU A 64 -0.58 9.41 1.38
N ALA A 65 0.72 9.24 1.21
CA ALA A 65 1.29 8.05 0.58
C ALA A 65 0.85 6.78 1.33
N GLU A 66 0.63 5.69 0.61
CA GLU A 66 0.11 4.44 1.15
C GLU A 66 0.99 3.85 2.25
N ALA A 67 2.31 3.86 2.07
CA ALA A 67 3.26 3.37 3.07
C ALA A 67 3.11 4.15 4.40
N THR A 68 2.91 5.46 4.32
CA THR A 68 2.64 6.33 5.48
C THR A 68 1.32 5.96 6.13
N LEU A 69 0.24 5.84 5.35
CA LEU A 69 -1.07 5.42 5.86
C LEU A 69 -0.99 4.08 6.60
N LYS A 70 -0.40 3.06 5.97
CA LYS A 70 -0.19 1.72 6.54
C LYS A 70 0.64 1.79 7.84
N SER A 71 1.68 2.63 7.90
CA SER A 71 2.50 2.82 9.11
C SER A 71 1.71 3.46 10.27
N LEU A 72 0.95 4.52 9.99
CA LEU A 72 0.17 5.24 10.99
C LEU A 72 -0.95 4.38 11.57
N ILE A 73 -1.69 3.69 10.71
CA ILE A 73 -2.82 2.82 11.06
C ILE A 73 -2.39 1.68 11.99
N LYS A 74 -1.20 1.11 11.79
CA LYS A 74 -0.70 -0.02 12.58
C LYS A 74 -0.26 0.35 13.99
N LYS A 75 0.11 1.61 14.23
CA LYS A 75 0.85 2.02 15.43
C LYS A 75 0.00 2.67 16.50
N SER A 76 -1.20 3.16 16.19
CA SER A 76 -1.99 3.91 17.17
C SER A 76 -3.46 4.07 16.84
N ARG A 77 -4.23 4.53 17.83
CA ARG A 77 -5.61 4.97 17.64
C ARG A 77 -5.66 6.30 16.90
N ILE A 78 -6.23 6.33 15.69
CA ILE A 78 -6.07 7.44 14.75
C ILE A 78 -7.30 7.69 13.88
N ALA A 79 -7.65 8.96 13.70
CA ALA A 79 -8.57 9.45 12.69
C ALA A 79 -7.81 10.21 11.59
N LEU A 80 -8.08 9.88 10.33
CA LEU A 80 -7.47 10.52 9.16
C LEU A 80 -8.53 11.25 8.34
N ILE A 81 -8.47 12.58 8.35
CA ILE A 81 -9.49 13.47 7.79
C ILE A 81 -8.87 14.30 6.67
N ASN A 82 -9.43 14.20 5.47
CA ASN A 82 -9.08 15.13 4.41
C ASN A 82 -9.76 16.47 4.65
N LEU A 83 -9.07 17.59 4.39
CA LEU A 83 -9.66 18.93 4.54
C LEU A 83 -10.84 19.22 3.60
N SER A 84 -11.12 18.34 2.62
CA SER A 84 -12.34 18.40 1.81
C SER A 84 -13.56 17.73 2.47
N CYS A 85 -13.44 17.18 3.67
CA CYS A 85 -14.55 16.55 4.39
C CYS A 85 -15.59 17.58 4.82
N THR A 86 -16.85 17.16 4.84
CA THR A 86 -17.96 17.99 5.31
C THR A 86 -18.05 17.94 6.84
N THR A 87 -18.66 18.95 7.46
CA THR A 87 -18.90 18.96 8.91
C THR A 87 -19.58 17.69 9.43
N PRO A 88 -20.67 17.18 8.80
CA PRO A 88 -21.30 15.93 9.25
C PRO A 88 -20.35 14.72 9.17
N GLU A 89 -19.51 14.64 8.14
CA GLU A 89 -18.53 13.55 8.01
C GLU A 89 -17.47 13.64 9.11
N ILE A 90 -16.97 14.84 9.41
CA ILE A 90 -15.98 15.06 10.47
C ILE A 90 -16.56 14.65 11.83
N LYS A 91 -17.80 15.07 12.14
CA LYS A 91 -18.47 14.72 13.39
C LYS A 91 -18.62 13.20 13.53
N SER A 92 -19.09 12.53 12.49
CA SER A 92 -19.20 11.06 12.47
C SER A 92 -17.84 10.38 12.69
N ILE A 93 -16.76 10.91 12.12
CA ILE A 93 -15.41 10.34 12.31
C ILE A 93 -14.96 10.46 13.77
N ILE A 94 -15.21 11.61 14.40
CA ILE A 94 -14.87 11.86 15.80
C ILE A 94 -15.62 10.90 16.72
N GLU A 95 -16.94 10.81 16.57
CA GLU A 95 -17.80 9.92 17.37
C GLU A 95 -17.34 8.45 17.24
N ARG A 96 -17.01 8.02 16.02
CA ARG A 96 -16.51 6.67 15.78
C ARG A 96 -15.13 6.44 16.38
N LEU A 97 -14.28 7.47 16.47
CA LEU A 97 -12.95 7.33 17.05
C LEU A 97 -13.02 7.02 18.54
N GLU A 98 -14.16 7.25 19.22
CA GLU A 98 -14.37 6.87 20.62
C GLU A 98 -14.37 5.35 20.84
N VAL A 99 -14.83 4.60 19.84
CA VAL A 99 -15.02 3.15 19.90
C VAL A 99 -14.04 2.40 18.98
N GLU A 100 -13.76 2.96 17.81
CA GLU A 100 -12.89 2.38 16.80
C GLU A 100 -11.44 2.84 16.99
N ASN A 101 -10.50 1.93 16.75
CA ASN A 101 -9.08 2.27 16.77
C ASN A 101 -8.68 3.13 15.55
N ILE A 102 -9.28 2.90 14.39
CA ILE A 102 -8.90 3.57 13.14
C ILE A 102 -10.18 4.06 12.48
N VAL A 103 -10.26 5.37 12.24
CA VAL A 103 -11.38 5.96 11.52
C VAL A 103 -10.87 6.79 10.35
N LEU A 104 -11.34 6.45 9.15
CA LEU A 104 -10.86 7.07 7.92
C LEU A 104 -12.01 7.82 7.27
N CYS A 105 -11.76 9.02 6.76
CA CYS A 105 -12.75 9.66 5.89
C CYS A 105 -12.95 8.88 4.59
N THR A 106 -14.11 9.08 3.96
CA THR A 106 -14.55 8.34 2.77
C THR A 106 -13.51 8.39 1.65
N LYS A 107 -12.88 9.55 1.47
CA LYS A 107 -11.83 9.76 0.47
C LYS A 107 -10.59 8.92 0.74
N THR A 108 -10.13 8.83 1.98
CA THR A 108 -9.01 7.97 2.39
C THR A 108 -9.35 6.49 2.18
N GLN A 109 -10.57 6.09 2.54
CA GLN A 109 -11.05 4.73 2.35
C GLN A 109 -11.02 4.35 0.86
N HIS A 110 -11.53 5.22 -0.02
CA HIS A 110 -11.47 4.98 -1.47
C HIS A 110 -10.04 4.86 -2.01
N LEU A 111 -9.09 5.65 -1.50
CA LEU A 111 -7.69 5.56 -1.93
C LEU A 111 -7.05 4.23 -1.52
N LEU A 112 -7.31 3.76 -0.29
CA LEU A 112 -6.83 2.46 0.18
C LEU A 112 -7.54 1.30 -0.53
N LEU A 113 -8.85 1.39 -0.75
CA LEU A 113 -9.58 0.40 -1.52
C LEU A 113 -9.09 0.34 -2.97
N LYS A 114 -8.77 1.49 -3.57
CA LYS A 114 -8.16 1.53 -4.90
C LYS A 114 -6.76 0.91 -4.90
N SER A 115 -5.96 1.11 -3.85
CA SER A 115 -4.65 0.45 -3.75
C SER A 115 -4.80 -1.05 -3.56
N ILE A 116 -5.68 -1.52 -2.68
CA ILE A 116 -5.98 -2.96 -2.48
C ILE A 116 -6.52 -3.59 -3.76
N THR A 117 -7.53 -2.99 -4.39
CA THR A 117 -8.09 -3.51 -5.65
C THR A 117 -7.07 -3.44 -6.80
N SER A 118 -6.13 -2.50 -6.80
CA SER A 118 -5.05 -2.47 -7.78
C SER A 118 -3.85 -3.35 -7.42
N GLU A 119 -3.65 -3.71 -6.15
CA GLU A 119 -2.73 -4.76 -5.68
C GLU A 119 -3.30 -6.15 -6.05
N ASP A 120 -4.60 -6.39 -5.86
CA ASP A 120 -5.31 -7.61 -6.26
C ASP A 120 -5.43 -7.77 -7.78
N ILE A 121 -5.56 -6.66 -8.53
CA ILE A 121 -5.53 -6.67 -10.00
C ILE A 121 -4.08 -6.77 -10.54
N LYS A 122 -3.06 -6.39 -9.77
CA LYS A 122 -1.65 -6.56 -10.16
C LYS A 122 -1.09 -7.94 -9.85
N GLU A 123 -1.63 -8.66 -8.86
CA GLU A 123 -1.24 -10.04 -8.57
C GLU A 123 -2.00 -11.10 -9.40
N LYS A 124 -3.10 -10.76 -10.10
CA LYS A 124 -3.88 -11.73 -10.89
C LYS A 124 -4.47 -11.21 -12.20
N GLN A 125 -3.70 -10.48 -12.99
CA GLN A 125 -3.86 -10.66 -14.43
C GLN A 125 -2.83 -11.68 -14.87
N ASP A 126 -3.25 -12.94 -14.82
CA ASP A 126 -2.53 -14.04 -15.45
C ASP A 126 -2.60 -13.88 -16.97
N ILE A 127 -1.84 -12.92 -17.47
CA ILE A 127 -1.75 -12.64 -18.90
C ILE A 127 -0.92 -13.70 -19.60
N PHE A 128 -0.34 -14.69 -18.93
CA PHE A 128 0.55 -15.67 -19.52
C PHE A 128 -0.03 -17.07 -19.44
N THR A 129 0.07 -17.84 -20.51
CA THR A 129 -0.28 -19.27 -20.47
C THR A 129 0.74 -20.02 -19.61
N ASP A 130 0.43 -21.24 -19.18
CA ASP A 130 1.35 -22.03 -18.35
C ASP A 130 2.71 -22.26 -19.02
N MET A 131 2.71 -22.47 -20.34
CA MET A 131 3.94 -22.54 -21.13
C MET A 131 4.73 -21.21 -21.11
N GLU A 132 4.05 -20.06 -21.24
CA GLU A 132 4.69 -18.74 -21.16
C GLU A 132 5.27 -18.50 -19.75
N LYS A 133 4.62 -18.99 -18.69
CA LYS A 133 5.14 -18.92 -17.32
C LYS A 133 6.37 -19.79 -17.12
N ASP A 134 6.40 -21.00 -17.68
CA ASP A 134 7.56 -21.89 -17.59
C ASP A 134 8.78 -21.29 -18.32
N ILE A 135 8.56 -20.65 -19.48
CA ILE A 135 9.59 -19.87 -20.19
C ILE A 135 10.07 -18.68 -19.36
N LEU A 136 9.16 -17.97 -18.69
CA LEU A 136 9.51 -16.83 -17.85
C LEU A 136 10.30 -17.26 -16.60
N TYR A 137 9.94 -18.38 -16.00
CA TYR A 137 10.59 -18.97 -14.83
C TYR A 137 12.01 -19.42 -15.15
N THR A 138 12.21 -20.14 -16.25
CA THR A 138 13.55 -20.54 -16.72
C THR A 138 14.40 -19.31 -17.08
N ALA A 139 13.83 -18.30 -17.73
CA ALA A 139 14.53 -17.06 -18.05
C ALA A 139 14.95 -16.27 -16.80
N LYS A 140 14.13 -16.26 -15.73
CA LYS A 140 14.46 -15.62 -14.45
C LYS A 140 15.70 -16.22 -13.80
N GLN A 141 15.94 -17.51 -14.01
CA GLN A 141 17.13 -18.22 -13.53
C GLN A 141 18.39 -17.92 -14.38
N GLY A 142 18.32 -16.96 -15.31
CA GLY A 142 19.43 -16.58 -16.17
C GLY A 142 19.64 -17.50 -17.38
N LYS A 143 18.70 -18.41 -17.67
CA LYS A 143 18.84 -19.36 -18.78
C LYS A 143 18.69 -18.67 -20.14
N SER A 144 19.63 -18.98 -21.03
CA SER A 144 19.65 -18.53 -22.41
C SER A 144 18.48 -19.13 -23.22
N ILE A 145 18.27 -18.64 -24.44
CA ILE A 145 17.24 -19.21 -25.34
C ILE A 145 17.46 -20.70 -25.57
N ARG A 146 18.73 -21.12 -25.71
CA ARG A 146 19.12 -22.51 -25.96
C ARG A 146 18.81 -23.39 -24.76
N GLU A 147 19.26 -22.97 -23.58
CA GLU A 147 19.01 -23.72 -22.34
C GLU A 147 17.52 -23.80 -22.00
N CYS A 148 16.75 -22.73 -22.20
CA CYS A 148 15.29 -22.78 -22.03
C CYS A 148 14.64 -23.79 -22.98
N ALA A 149 15.13 -23.87 -24.21
CA ALA A 149 14.60 -24.78 -25.22
C ALA A 149 14.90 -26.24 -24.87
N GLU A 150 16.10 -26.52 -24.37
CA GLU A 150 16.49 -27.84 -23.86
C GLU A 150 15.65 -28.26 -22.65
N ILE A 151 15.50 -27.38 -21.65
CA ILE A 151 14.73 -27.65 -20.41
C ILE A 151 13.25 -27.92 -20.72
N LEU A 152 12.66 -27.14 -21.63
CA LEU A 152 11.24 -27.23 -21.96
C LEU A 152 10.96 -28.18 -23.14
N GLN A 153 11.99 -28.83 -23.69
CA GLN A 153 11.91 -29.73 -24.84
C GLN A 153 11.22 -29.08 -26.06
N LEU A 154 11.58 -27.82 -26.34
CA LEU A 154 11.08 -27.03 -27.47
C LEU A 154 12.22 -26.64 -28.42
N SER A 155 11.89 -26.18 -29.63
CA SER A 155 12.91 -25.63 -30.53
C SER A 155 13.35 -24.22 -30.09
N HIS A 156 14.60 -23.84 -30.40
CA HIS A 156 15.11 -22.49 -30.13
C HIS A 156 14.23 -21.40 -30.76
N ASN A 157 13.74 -21.65 -31.97
CA ASN A 157 12.85 -20.74 -32.69
C ASN A 157 11.51 -20.59 -31.99
N THR A 158 10.97 -21.68 -31.44
CA THR A 158 9.73 -21.68 -30.66
C THR A 158 9.87 -20.78 -29.43
N ILE A 159 10.95 -20.94 -28.64
CA ILE A 159 11.22 -20.09 -27.48
C ILE A 159 11.39 -18.61 -27.86
N ALA A 160 12.10 -18.33 -28.96
CA ALA A 160 12.28 -16.96 -29.44
C ALA A 160 10.94 -16.29 -29.82
N VAL A 161 10.06 -17.03 -30.49
CA VAL A 161 8.70 -16.57 -30.83
C VAL A 161 7.87 -16.33 -29.57
N TYR A 162 7.88 -17.25 -28.61
CA TYR A 162 7.19 -17.06 -27.32
C TYR A 162 7.68 -15.82 -26.59
N ARG A 163 9.01 -15.64 -26.43
CA ARG A 163 9.57 -14.46 -25.77
C ARG A 163 9.14 -13.16 -26.46
N SER A 164 9.15 -13.11 -27.79
CA SER A 164 8.67 -11.95 -28.55
C SER A 164 7.19 -11.66 -28.32
N LYS A 165 6.34 -12.70 -28.35
CA LYS A 165 4.91 -12.58 -28.03
C LYS A 165 4.68 -12.10 -26.60
N MET A 166 5.40 -12.66 -25.64
CA MET A 166 5.26 -12.31 -24.22
C MET A 166 5.66 -10.86 -23.95
N ILE A 167 6.75 -10.36 -24.56
CA ILE A 167 7.18 -8.96 -24.46
C ILE A 167 6.08 -8.02 -24.98
N LYS A 168 5.50 -8.33 -26.15
CA LYS A 168 4.38 -7.57 -26.71
C LYS A 168 3.14 -7.63 -25.82
N LYS A 169 2.79 -8.82 -25.34
CA LYS A 169 1.63 -9.09 -24.47
C LYS A 169 1.74 -8.33 -23.14
N ALA A 170 2.94 -8.19 -22.59
CA ALA A 170 3.22 -7.43 -21.37
C ALA A 170 3.46 -5.92 -21.58
N GLY A 171 3.56 -5.46 -22.82
CA GLY A 171 3.85 -4.07 -23.15
C GLY A 171 5.21 -3.58 -22.64
N VAL A 172 6.21 -4.47 -22.55
CA VAL A 172 7.57 -4.12 -22.09
C VAL A 172 8.54 -4.06 -23.26
N LYS A 173 9.73 -3.48 -23.05
CA LYS A 173 10.70 -3.26 -24.14
C LYS A 173 11.62 -4.47 -24.40
N ASN A 174 11.87 -5.30 -23.40
CA ASN A 174 12.80 -6.43 -23.51
C ASN A 174 12.54 -7.50 -22.44
N MET A 175 13.23 -8.64 -22.58
CA MET A 175 13.10 -9.80 -21.70
C MET A 175 13.52 -9.49 -20.25
N VAL A 176 14.49 -8.60 -20.04
CA VAL A 176 14.94 -8.21 -18.69
C VAL A 176 13.82 -7.49 -17.93
N GLN A 177 13.17 -6.52 -18.59
CA GLN A 177 12.00 -5.84 -18.02
C GLN A 177 10.84 -6.81 -17.78
N LEU A 178 10.63 -7.77 -18.69
CA LEU A 178 9.61 -8.80 -18.53
C LEU A 178 9.85 -9.64 -17.27
N VAL A 179 11.08 -10.13 -17.08
CA VAL A 179 11.47 -10.94 -15.91
C VAL A 179 11.40 -10.13 -14.63
N ASN A 180 11.85 -8.87 -14.62
CA ASN A 180 11.77 -8.02 -13.43
C ASN A 180 10.33 -7.73 -13.01
N LYS A 181 9.41 -7.59 -13.98
CA LYS A 181 8.03 -7.21 -13.73
C LYS A 181 7.11 -8.40 -13.44
N TYR A 182 7.37 -9.55 -14.07
CA TYR A 182 6.48 -10.73 -14.03
C TYR A 182 7.17 -12.02 -13.57
N GLY A 183 8.46 -11.98 -13.22
CA GLY A 183 9.20 -13.17 -12.83
C GLY A 183 8.70 -13.76 -11.51
N TYR A 184 7.97 -14.87 -11.59
CA TYR A 184 7.48 -15.61 -10.42
C TYR A 184 8.61 -16.32 -9.66
N GLN A 185 8.46 -16.54 -8.35
CA GLN A 185 9.16 -17.60 -7.63
C GLN A 185 8.18 -18.78 -7.56
N ARG A 186 8.37 -19.81 -8.39
CA ARG A 186 7.58 -21.04 -8.23
C ARG A 186 8.10 -21.73 -6.97
N LYS A 187 7.30 -21.78 -5.89
CA LYS A 187 7.51 -22.79 -4.86
C LYS A 187 7.42 -24.13 -5.59
N LEU A 188 8.51 -24.88 -5.61
CA LEU A 188 8.50 -26.26 -6.07
C LEU A 188 7.36 -26.95 -5.29
N LYS A 189 6.42 -27.55 -6.01
CA LYS A 189 5.78 -28.72 -5.46
C LYS A 189 6.90 -29.76 -5.43
N ASP A 190 7.45 -29.98 -4.24
CA ASP A 190 8.08 -31.24 -3.92
C ASP A 190 7.04 -32.32 -4.23
N ASP A 191 7.36 -33.15 -5.24
CA ASP A 191 6.94 -34.54 -5.42
C ASP A 191 7.20 -34.95 -6.87
N PHE A 192 8.46 -35.28 -7.15
CA PHE A 192 8.77 -36.57 -7.77
C PHE A 192 9.84 -37.22 -6.91
N SER A 193 9.36 -38.16 -6.12
CA SER A 193 10.08 -39.12 -5.30
C SER A 193 11.30 -39.69 -6.03
N GLU A 194 12.47 -39.53 -5.42
CA GLU A 194 13.42 -40.63 -5.36
C GLU A 194 12.78 -41.80 -4.59
N ASN A 195 13.05 -43.01 -5.09
CA ASN A 195 12.81 -44.33 -4.51
C ASN A 195 11.42 -44.97 -4.69
N CYS A 196 11.30 -45.72 -5.79
CA CYS A 196 10.92 -47.12 -5.72
C CYS A 196 11.88 -47.96 -6.58
N ILE A 197 12.82 -48.63 -5.89
CA ILE A 197 13.46 -49.94 -6.16
C ILE A 197 13.99 -50.20 -7.57
#